data_AF-A0A1G5RVQ0-F1
#
_entry.id   AF-A0A1G5RVQ0-F1
#
_cell.length_a   1.000
_cell.length_b   1.000
_cell.length_c   1.000
_cell.angle_alpha   90.00
_cell.angle_beta   90.00
_cell.angle_gamma   90.00
#
_symmetry.space_group_name_H-M   'P 1'
#
loop_
_entity.id
_entity.type
_entity.pdbx_description
1 polymer ?
#
loop_
_entity_poly.entity_id
_entity_poly.type
_entity_poly.pdbx_seq_one_letter_code
_entity_poly.pdbx_strand_id
1 'polypeptide(L)'
;MGVVEQYSNEALFLLIKKMSERNDQVLDIVQLLMMSAEDGENNQKAILNGLSEIKQTTEEINSKMDIVLEKLNGLEREFTDLKKENRDLEQKITLMTAKLSKLDIQGEELEDYYALSQSLYSNWDELDVLTKKFIPLAEYLYSKLQKYDKPDYSPVILELCRAIENEFLLKIFRKYTLDLVARKGDKLDNFLATDRASYDLKDKTGQFVKAVSKAARTHKPEYTLGQMNTILSITGDSQVVAKSPLLKDFVNYLKDNTEVNNLLDSKYIKKINDIVNKYRNPSAHPEFMSLEKANECREIMPDRLDYLMECVFN
;
A
#
# COMPACT_ATOMS: atom_id res chain seq x y z
N MET A 1 87.11 83.90 23.29
CA MET A 1 85.65 83.75 23.04
C MET A 1 85.30 82.50 22.23
N GLY A 2 86.16 81.97 21.34
CA GLY A 2 85.81 80.79 20.50
C GLY A 2 85.72 79.41 21.18
N VAL A 3 86.30 79.20 22.37
CA VAL A 3 86.29 77.88 23.04
C VAL A 3 84.93 77.59 23.70
N VAL A 4 84.25 78.61 24.23
CA VAL A 4 82.94 78.47 24.92
C VAL A 4 81.80 78.20 23.94
N GLU A 5 81.85 78.78 22.72
CA GLU A 5 80.91 78.48 21.64
C GLU A 5 81.08 77.05 21.09
N GLN A 6 82.31 76.52 21.09
CA GLN A 6 82.61 75.17 20.62
C GLN A 6 82.06 74.09 21.56
N TYR A 7 82.23 74.26 22.89
CA TYR A 7 81.64 73.37 23.90
C TYR A 7 80.10 73.42 23.91
N SER A 8 79.51 74.59 23.63
CA SER A 8 78.05 74.76 23.50
C SER A 8 77.49 73.98 22.32
N ASN A 9 78.13 74.07 21.15
CA ASN A 9 77.71 73.37 19.94
C ASN A 9 77.87 71.84 20.04
N GLU A 10 78.91 71.37 20.71
CA GLU A 10 79.17 69.93 20.89
C GLU A 10 78.19 69.29 21.88
N ALA A 11 77.83 70.00 22.96
CA ALA A 11 76.76 69.61 23.85
C ALA A 11 75.39 69.61 23.16
N LEU A 12 75.12 70.62 22.32
CA LEU A 12 73.90 70.69 21.51
C LEU A 12 73.81 69.51 20.52
N PHE A 13 74.92 69.17 19.86
CA PHE A 13 75.01 68.05 18.92
C PHE A 13 74.79 66.70 19.60
N LEU A 14 75.40 66.47 20.77
CA LEU A 14 75.15 65.28 21.59
C LEU A 14 73.69 65.17 22.02
N LEU A 15 73.06 66.29 22.36
CA LEU A 15 71.65 66.34 22.75
C LEU A 15 70.72 66.03 21.57
N ILE A 16 71.01 66.58 20.39
CA ILE A 16 70.31 66.28 19.14
C ILE A 16 70.46 64.81 18.76
N LYS A 17 71.67 64.26 18.85
CA LYS A 17 71.93 62.83 18.56
C LYS A 17 71.15 61.92 19.51
N LYS A 18 71.16 62.23 20.81
CA LYS A 18 70.43 61.46 21.83
C LYS A 18 68.91 61.59 21.67
N MET A 19 68.42 62.74 21.19
CA MET A 19 67.02 62.91 20.79
C MET A 19 66.68 62.10 19.53
N SER A 20 67.57 62.05 18.54
CA SER A 20 67.41 61.22 17.35
C SER A 20 67.32 59.74 17.71
N GLU A 21 68.25 59.23 18.52
CA GLU A 21 68.24 57.84 18.98
C GLU A 21 66.97 57.49 19.78
N ARG A 22 66.48 58.43 20.60
CA ARG A 22 65.19 58.27 21.29
C ARG A 22 64.01 58.25 20.32
N ASN A 23 64.02 59.09 19.31
CA ASN A 23 62.96 59.11 18.29
C ASN A 23 62.95 57.81 17.48
N ASP A 24 64.12 57.25 17.16
CA ASP A 24 64.25 55.96 16.47
C ASP A 24 63.68 54.82 17.34
N GLN A 25 64.01 54.80 18.64
CA GLN A 25 63.41 53.82 19.58
C GLN A 25 61.90 53.97 19.72
N VAL A 26 61.38 55.20 19.71
CA VAL A 26 59.93 55.46 19.73
C VAL A 26 59.28 54.97 18.43
N LEU A 27 59.94 55.15 17.29
CA LEU A 27 59.46 54.67 16.00
C LEU A 27 59.37 53.14 15.96
N ASP A 28 60.38 52.43 16.47
CA ASP A 28 60.38 50.96 16.57
C ASP A 28 59.24 50.45 17.45
N ILE A 29 59.01 51.10 18.61
CA ILE A 29 57.89 50.75 19.51
C ILE A 29 56.55 50.97 18.81
N VAL A 30 56.40 52.07 18.07
CA VAL A 30 55.16 52.37 17.32
C VAL A 30 54.93 51.33 16.21
N GLN A 31 55.96 50.93 15.46
CA GLN A 31 55.84 49.89 14.43
C GLN A 31 55.42 48.54 15.04
N LEU A 32 56.02 48.17 16.17
CA LEU A 32 55.71 46.92 16.87
C LEU A 32 54.27 46.89 17.41
N LEU A 33 53.78 48.05 17.88
CA LEU A 33 52.37 48.24 18.28
C LEU A 33 51.42 48.16 17.08
N MET A 34 51.78 48.72 15.92
CA MET A 34 50.97 48.66 14.70
C MET A 34 50.85 47.22 14.17
N MET A 35 51.96 46.48 14.11
CA MET A 35 51.94 45.06 13.72
C MET A 35 51.10 44.21 14.67
N SER A 36 51.22 44.43 15.99
CA SER A 36 50.42 43.72 16.98
C SER A 36 48.93 44.04 16.87
N ALA A 37 48.59 45.28 16.50
CA ALA A 37 47.21 45.69 16.26
C ALA A 37 46.63 45.04 14.98
N GLU A 38 47.43 44.97 13.92
CA GLU A 38 47.05 44.34 12.64
C GLU A 38 46.88 42.81 12.80
N ASP A 39 47.76 42.15 13.54
CA ASP A 39 47.61 40.74 13.93
C ASP A 39 46.36 40.51 14.80
N GLY A 40 46.08 41.44 15.72
CA GLY A 40 44.86 41.44 16.53
C GLY A 40 43.60 41.55 15.68
N GLU A 41 43.59 42.47 14.71
CA GLU A 41 42.47 42.71 13.79
C GLU A 41 42.24 41.51 12.86
N ASN A 42 43.31 40.92 12.32
CA ASN A 42 43.25 39.71 11.50
C ASN A 42 42.72 38.50 12.28
N ASN A 43 43.19 38.29 13.51
CA ASN A 43 42.67 37.25 14.39
C ASN A 43 41.19 37.48 14.71
N GLN A 44 40.79 38.72 14.99
CA GLN A 44 39.41 39.07 15.28
C GLN A 44 38.49 38.82 14.07
N LYS A 45 38.98 39.10 12.85
CA LYS A 45 38.27 38.80 11.60
C LYS A 45 38.13 37.30 11.34
N ALA A 46 39.19 36.52 11.61
CA ALA A 46 39.13 35.05 11.51
C ALA A 46 38.13 34.45 12.52
N ILE A 47 38.10 34.96 13.74
CA ILE A 47 37.12 34.56 14.77
C ILE A 47 35.69 34.90 14.33
N LEU A 48 35.46 36.10 13.78
CA LEU A 48 34.14 36.49 13.28
C LEU A 48 33.65 35.62 12.12
N ASN A 49 34.54 35.26 11.19
CA ASN A 49 34.22 34.33 10.12
C ASN A 49 33.88 32.93 10.66
N GLY A 50 34.70 32.39 11.58
CA GLY A 50 34.43 31.11 12.23
C GLY A 50 33.10 31.10 13.00
N LEU A 51 32.76 32.19 13.69
CA LEU A 51 31.45 32.36 14.34
C LEU A 51 30.29 32.36 13.34
N SER A 52 30.47 32.97 12.17
CA SER A 52 29.46 32.97 11.11
C SER A 52 29.23 31.56 10.55
N GLU A 53 30.29 30.80 10.30
CA GLU A 53 30.21 29.41 9.81
C GLU A 53 29.57 28.49 10.85
N ILE A 54 29.92 28.64 12.13
CA ILE A 54 29.29 27.90 13.23
C ILE A 54 27.80 28.22 13.28
N LYS A 55 27.42 29.50 13.14
CA LYS A 55 26.01 29.91 13.14
C LYS A 55 25.24 29.27 11.99
N GLN A 56 25.77 29.34 10.76
CA GLN A 56 25.15 28.70 9.60
C GLN A 56 25.01 27.18 9.78
N THR A 57 26.08 26.51 10.25
CA THR A 57 26.04 25.07 10.52
C THR A 57 25.00 24.72 11.58
N THR A 58 24.87 25.54 12.62
CA THR A 58 23.87 25.36 13.69
C THR A 58 22.45 25.52 13.14
N GLU A 59 22.21 26.49 12.27
CA GLU A 59 20.92 26.69 11.58
C GLU A 59 20.57 25.50 10.69
N GLU A 60 21.53 24.98 9.92
CA GLU A 60 21.34 23.77 9.11
C GLU A 60 21.04 22.54 9.96
N ILE A 61 21.76 22.34 11.06
CA ILE A 61 21.51 21.23 12.01
C ILE A 61 20.10 21.34 12.59
N ASN A 62 19.68 22.53 13.03
CA ASN A 62 18.34 22.75 13.58
C ASN A 62 17.26 22.42 12.55
N SER A 63 17.41 22.86 11.30
CA SER A 63 16.46 22.55 10.23
C SER A 63 16.33 21.04 9.97
N LYS A 64 17.45 20.31 9.98
CA LYS A 64 17.45 18.85 9.82
C LYS A 64 16.83 18.15 11.04
N MET A 65 17.07 18.68 12.24
CA MET A 65 16.50 18.16 13.47
C MET A 65 14.97 18.36 13.50
N ASP A 66 14.47 19.49 13.01
CA ASP A 66 13.03 19.73 12.86
C ASP A 66 12.38 18.71 11.91
N ILE A 67 13.02 18.41 10.77
CA ILE A 67 12.55 17.37 9.83
C ILE A 67 12.51 15.99 10.50
N VAL A 68 13.55 15.64 11.27
CA VAL A 68 13.60 14.36 12.02
C VAL A 68 12.48 14.29 13.05
N LEU A 69 12.27 15.36 13.81
CA LEU A 69 11.19 15.45 14.80
C LEU A 69 9.82 15.32 14.14
N GLU A 70 9.60 15.96 12.99
CA GLU A 70 8.35 15.84 12.24
C GLU A 70 8.08 14.40 11.82
N LYS A 71 9.08 13.71 11.25
CA LYS A 71 8.97 12.30 10.87
C LYS A 71 8.69 11.39 12.07
N LEU A 72 9.40 11.58 13.19
CA LEU A 72 9.20 10.79 14.42
C LEU A 72 7.81 11.00 15.02
N ASN A 73 7.34 12.25 15.07
CA ASN A 73 6.00 12.58 15.55
C ASN A 73 4.90 12.04 14.61
N GLY A 74 5.17 11.94 13.31
CA GLY A 74 4.29 11.28 12.34
C GLY A 74 4.19 9.78 12.62
N LEU A 75 5.34 9.11 12.77
CA LEU A 75 5.42 7.68 13.07
C LEU A 75 4.75 7.33 14.41
N GLU A 76 4.97 8.13 15.46
CA GLU A 76 4.34 7.94 16.76
C GLU A 76 2.81 7.99 16.66
N ARG A 77 2.27 8.95 15.89
CA ARG A 77 0.83 9.05 15.61
C ARG A 77 0.32 7.83 14.88
N GLU A 78 0.97 7.41 13.80
CA GLU A 78 0.58 6.21 13.03
C GLU A 78 0.58 4.94 13.89
N PHE A 79 1.59 4.76 14.75
CA PHE A 79 1.65 3.59 15.64
C PHE A 79 0.61 3.64 16.73
N THR A 80 0.28 4.83 17.23
CA THR A 80 -0.79 5.02 18.20
C THR A 80 -2.15 4.68 17.59
N ASP A 81 -2.37 5.07 16.32
CA ASP A 81 -3.58 4.71 15.58
C ASP A 81 -3.65 3.19 15.36
N LEU A 82 -2.58 2.57 14.84
CA LEU A 82 -2.51 1.12 14.62
C LEU A 82 -2.73 0.30 15.90
N LYS A 83 -2.25 0.78 17.06
CA LYS A 83 -2.50 0.12 18.35
C LYS A 83 -3.98 0.01 18.68
N LYS A 84 -4.77 1.02 18.30
CA LYS A 84 -6.22 1.10 18.54
C LYS A 84 -7.06 0.34 17.52
N GLU A 85 -6.50 0.01 16.35
CA GLU A 85 -7.21 -0.75 15.33
C GLU A 85 -7.63 -2.15 15.81
N ASN A 86 -8.74 -2.66 15.28
CA ASN A 86 -9.29 -3.99 15.57
C ASN A 86 -8.67 -5.07 14.67
N ARG A 87 -7.34 -5.14 14.74
CA ARG A 87 -6.49 -6.16 14.11
C ARG A 87 -5.81 -7.01 15.18
N ASP A 88 -5.44 -8.23 14.83
CA ASP A 88 -4.57 -9.02 15.69
C ASP A 88 -3.18 -8.38 15.81
N LEU A 89 -2.43 -8.85 16.80
CA LEU A 89 -1.13 -8.29 17.14
C LEU A 89 -0.10 -8.48 16.03
N GLU A 90 -0.15 -9.59 15.31
CA GLU A 90 0.84 -9.95 14.28
C GLU A 90 0.65 -9.08 13.03
N GLN A 91 -0.59 -8.84 12.61
CA GLN A 91 -0.93 -7.87 11.56
C GLN A 91 -0.47 -6.45 11.93
N LYS A 92 -0.67 -6.03 13.19
CA LYS A 92 -0.18 -4.73 13.68
C LYS A 92 1.33 -4.64 13.60
N ILE A 93 2.05 -5.68 14.05
CA ILE A 93 3.52 -5.75 13.98
C ILE A 93 4.00 -5.69 12.53
N THR A 94 3.32 -6.40 11.62
CA THR A 94 3.63 -6.40 10.19
C THR A 94 3.52 -5.00 9.60
N LEU A 95 2.42 -4.29 9.85
CA LEU A 95 2.22 -2.91 9.39
C LEU A 95 3.22 -1.94 10.02
N MET A 96 3.51 -2.07 11.32
CA MET A 96 4.53 -1.23 11.98
C MET A 96 5.92 -1.45 11.36
N THR A 97 6.28 -2.70 11.08
CA THR A 97 7.57 -3.06 10.47
C THR A 97 7.68 -2.50 9.06
N ALA A 98 6.63 -2.63 8.25
CA ALA A 98 6.57 -2.05 6.91
C ALA A 98 6.77 -0.53 6.94
N LYS A 99 6.11 0.16 7.87
CA LYS A 99 6.25 1.61 8.07
C LYS A 99 7.65 2.03 8.52
N LEU A 100 8.28 1.29 9.44
CA LEU A 100 9.66 1.54 9.86
C LEU A 100 10.64 1.42 8.70
N SER A 101 10.45 0.41 7.84
CA SER A 101 11.36 0.16 6.72
C SER A 101 11.39 1.30 5.68
N LYS A 102 10.40 2.19 5.69
CA LYS A 102 10.22 3.28 4.73
C LYS A 102 10.50 4.68 5.30
N LEU A 103 11.11 4.81 6.47
CA LEU A 103 11.45 6.12 7.08
C LEU A 103 12.29 7.05 6.18
N ASP A 104 12.97 6.50 5.17
CA ASP A 104 13.78 7.22 4.17
C ASP A 104 13.08 7.51 2.84
N ILE A 105 11.89 6.97 2.58
CA ILE A 105 11.20 7.09 1.29
C ILE A 105 9.78 7.61 1.53
N GLN A 106 9.36 8.66 0.84
CA GLN A 106 7.94 9.02 0.74
C GLN A 106 7.22 7.87 0.02
N GLY A 107 6.85 6.84 0.78
CA GLY A 107 6.28 5.60 0.27
C GLY A 107 4.77 5.59 0.48
N GLU A 108 4.04 5.37 -0.60
CA GLU A 108 2.58 5.31 -0.66
C GLU A 108 2.02 4.35 0.41
N GLU A 109 1.10 4.86 1.24
CA GLU A 109 0.52 4.11 2.37
C GLU A 109 -0.09 2.75 1.95
N LEU A 110 -0.53 2.63 0.69
CA LEU A 110 -1.15 1.41 0.16
C LEU A 110 -0.16 0.23 0.07
N GLU A 111 1.13 0.51 -0.14
CA GLU A 111 2.15 -0.53 -0.32
C GLU A 111 2.41 -1.30 0.99
N ASP A 112 2.20 -0.67 2.16
CA ASP A 112 2.25 -1.37 3.45
C ASP A 112 1.16 -2.46 3.54
N TYR A 113 -0.02 -2.15 3.02
CA TYR A 113 -1.14 -3.08 2.98
C TYR A 113 -0.97 -4.16 1.91
N TYR A 114 -0.16 -3.90 0.88
CA TYR A 114 0.24 -4.94 -0.07
C TYR A 114 1.08 -6.01 0.62
N ALA A 115 2.12 -5.61 1.35
CA ALA A 115 2.97 -6.53 2.11
C ALA A 115 2.18 -7.31 3.18
N LEU A 116 1.27 -6.64 3.89
CA LEU A 116 0.35 -7.30 4.80
C LEU A 116 -0.50 -8.35 4.07
N SER A 117 -1.15 -7.96 2.97
CA SER A 117 -2.01 -8.87 2.21
C SER A 117 -1.24 -10.08 1.70
N GLN A 118 -0.02 -9.90 1.19
CA GLN A 118 0.82 -11.00 0.74
C GLN A 118 1.11 -12.02 1.86
N SER A 119 1.25 -11.57 3.11
CA SER A 119 1.48 -12.46 4.25
C SER A 119 0.25 -13.26 4.69
N LEU A 120 -0.95 -12.80 4.34
CA LEU A 120 -2.21 -13.41 4.78
C LEU A 120 -2.71 -14.54 3.85
N TYR A 121 -2.17 -14.65 2.63
CA TYR A 121 -2.64 -15.58 1.60
C TYR A 121 -1.51 -16.50 1.16
N SER A 122 -1.73 -17.80 1.27
CA SER A 122 -0.73 -18.84 0.98
C SER A 122 -0.43 -18.91 -0.52
N ASN A 123 -1.45 -18.73 -1.35
CA ASN A 123 -1.35 -18.83 -2.81
C ASN A 123 -1.35 -17.44 -3.48
N TRP A 124 -0.78 -16.42 -2.81
CA TRP A 124 -0.77 -15.04 -3.28
C TRP A 124 -0.28 -14.93 -4.73
N ASP A 125 0.80 -15.62 -5.08
CA ASP A 125 1.42 -15.50 -6.40
C ASP A 125 0.52 -16.00 -7.54
N GLU A 126 -0.41 -16.91 -7.25
CA GLU A 126 -1.38 -17.45 -8.20
C GLU A 126 -2.58 -16.53 -8.43
N LEU A 127 -2.80 -15.54 -7.56
CA LEU A 127 -3.93 -14.60 -7.69
C LEU A 127 -3.77 -13.69 -8.92
N ASP A 128 -4.89 -13.34 -9.54
CA ASP A 128 -4.95 -12.40 -10.65
C ASP A 128 -4.50 -10.99 -10.23
N VAL A 129 -4.00 -10.22 -11.20
CA VAL A 129 -3.49 -8.86 -10.99
C VAL A 129 -4.54 -7.93 -10.40
N LEU A 130 -5.83 -8.05 -10.76
CA LEU A 130 -6.88 -7.23 -10.16
C LEU A 130 -7.19 -7.65 -8.73
N THR A 131 -7.20 -8.95 -8.45
CA THR A 131 -7.38 -9.49 -7.11
C THR A 131 -6.29 -8.98 -6.16
N LYS A 132 -5.03 -8.97 -6.61
CA LYS A 132 -3.87 -8.38 -5.91
C LYS A 132 -3.97 -6.87 -5.68
N LYS A 133 -4.91 -6.17 -6.33
CA LYS A 133 -5.21 -4.75 -6.09
C LYS A 133 -6.38 -4.55 -5.14
N PHE A 134 -7.42 -5.38 -5.26
CA PHE A 134 -8.61 -5.27 -4.42
C PHE A 134 -8.34 -5.59 -2.95
N ILE A 135 -7.54 -6.62 -2.66
CA ILE A 135 -7.28 -7.05 -1.28
C ILE A 135 -6.54 -5.96 -0.48
N PRO A 136 -5.39 -5.41 -0.94
CA PRO A 136 -4.70 -4.34 -0.21
C PRO A 136 -5.54 -3.08 -0.06
N LEU A 137 -6.36 -2.76 -1.05
CA LEU A 137 -7.28 -1.62 -0.96
C LEU A 137 -8.33 -1.83 0.13
N ALA A 138 -8.88 -3.04 0.25
CA ALA A 138 -9.81 -3.37 1.33
C ALA A 138 -9.15 -3.18 2.71
N GLU A 139 -7.91 -3.65 2.86
CA GLU A 139 -7.14 -3.52 4.11
C GLU A 139 -6.82 -2.06 4.46
N TYR A 140 -6.44 -1.27 3.44
CA TYR A 140 -6.24 0.17 3.59
C TYR A 140 -7.52 0.86 4.06
N LEU A 141 -8.64 0.63 3.36
CA LEU A 141 -9.94 1.21 3.71
C LEU A 141 -10.38 0.82 5.13
N TYR A 142 -10.15 -0.43 5.51
CA TYR A 142 -10.46 -0.93 6.84
C TYR A 142 -9.72 -0.16 7.94
N SER A 143 -8.43 0.12 7.76
CA SER A 143 -7.66 0.93 8.70
C SER A 143 -8.11 2.38 8.72
N LYS A 144 -8.37 2.99 7.56
CA LYS A 144 -8.78 4.41 7.48
C LYS A 144 -10.16 4.65 8.07
N LEU A 145 -11.11 3.74 7.85
CA LEU A 145 -12.48 3.91 8.34
C LEU A 145 -12.57 3.90 9.87
N GLN A 146 -11.73 3.13 10.56
CA GLN A 146 -11.74 3.04 12.03
C GLN A 146 -11.48 4.36 12.77
N LYS A 147 -10.98 5.39 12.07
CA LYS A 147 -10.76 6.73 12.65
C LYS A 147 -12.06 7.54 12.80
N TYR A 148 -13.14 7.12 12.14
CA TYR A 148 -14.42 7.82 12.15
C TYR A 148 -15.38 7.22 13.18
N ASP A 149 -16.35 8.02 13.64
CA ASP A 149 -17.44 7.51 14.49
C ASP A 149 -18.48 6.81 13.61
N LYS A 150 -18.77 5.54 13.93
CA LYS A 150 -19.73 4.66 13.23
C LYS A 150 -19.64 4.71 11.69
N PRO A 151 -18.47 4.45 11.10
CA PRO A 151 -18.32 4.39 9.65
C PRO A 151 -19.09 3.19 9.08
N ASP A 152 -19.50 3.31 7.81
CA ASP A 152 -20.02 2.20 7.03
C ASP A 152 -18.86 1.44 6.37
N TYR A 153 -18.73 0.15 6.66
CA TYR A 153 -17.68 -0.72 6.13
C TYR A 153 -18.05 -1.42 4.82
N SER A 154 -19.17 -1.06 4.19
CA SER A 154 -19.56 -1.57 2.87
C SER A 154 -18.43 -1.50 1.84
N PRO A 155 -17.62 -0.42 1.75
CA PRO A 155 -16.50 -0.36 0.82
C PRO A 155 -15.45 -1.46 1.04
N VAL A 156 -15.13 -1.80 2.29
CA VAL A 156 -14.15 -2.86 2.62
C VAL A 156 -14.68 -4.20 2.12
N ILE A 157 -15.92 -4.52 2.46
CA ILE A 157 -16.56 -5.78 2.10
C ILE A 157 -16.67 -5.91 0.57
N LEU A 158 -17.02 -4.82 -0.13
CA LEU A 158 -17.16 -4.84 -1.58
C LEU A 158 -15.85 -5.12 -2.30
N GLU A 159 -14.72 -4.55 -1.86
CA GLU A 159 -13.42 -4.85 -2.46
C GLU A 159 -13.02 -6.32 -2.22
N LEU A 160 -13.23 -6.86 -1.01
CA LEU A 160 -13.00 -8.29 -0.75
C LEU A 160 -13.91 -9.18 -1.62
N CYS A 161 -15.18 -8.80 -1.80
CA CYS A 161 -16.10 -9.54 -2.66
C CYS A 161 -15.71 -9.46 -4.15
N ARG A 162 -15.13 -8.35 -4.62
CA ARG A 162 -14.59 -8.23 -5.97
C ARG A 162 -13.38 -9.13 -6.19
N ALA A 163 -12.53 -9.30 -5.18
CA ALA A 163 -11.40 -10.22 -5.24
C ALA A 163 -11.86 -11.65 -5.55
N ILE A 164 -12.78 -12.20 -4.75
CA ILE A 164 -13.31 -13.55 -4.99
C ILE A 164 -14.16 -13.66 -6.26
N GLU A 165 -14.94 -12.63 -6.60
CA GLU A 165 -15.68 -12.57 -7.87
C GLU A 165 -14.74 -12.68 -9.07
N ASN A 166 -13.64 -11.93 -9.06
CA ASN A 166 -12.67 -11.93 -10.16
C ASN A 166 -12.03 -13.31 -10.34
N GLU A 167 -11.62 -13.96 -9.25
CA GLU A 167 -11.02 -15.30 -9.31
C GLU A 167 -12.01 -16.35 -9.85
N PHE A 168 -13.24 -16.41 -9.33
CA PHE A 168 -14.27 -17.32 -9.86
C PHE A 168 -14.55 -17.05 -11.34
N LEU A 169 -14.67 -15.77 -11.72
CA LEU A 169 -14.96 -15.37 -13.09
C LEU A 169 -13.85 -15.84 -14.02
N LEU A 170 -12.60 -15.49 -13.73
CA LEU A 170 -11.48 -15.75 -14.63
C LEU A 170 -11.09 -17.23 -14.68
N LYS A 171 -11.06 -17.91 -13.53
CA LYS A 171 -10.51 -19.27 -13.43
C LYS A 171 -11.53 -20.36 -13.73
N ILE A 172 -12.81 -20.11 -13.50
CA ILE A 172 -13.87 -21.12 -13.69
C ILE A 172 -14.82 -20.71 -14.81
N PHE A 173 -15.60 -19.65 -14.58
CA PHE A 173 -16.78 -19.38 -15.41
C PHE A 173 -16.42 -18.92 -16.82
N ARG A 174 -15.43 -18.05 -16.95
CA ARG A 174 -14.98 -17.54 -18.24
C ARG A 174 -14.32 -18.64 -19.07
N LYS A 175 -13.42 -19.42 -18.47
CA LYS A 175 -12.76 -20.55 -19.15
C LYS A 175 -13.79 -21.56 -19.66
N TYR A 176 -14.69 -22.03 -18.78
CA TYR A 176 -15.76 -22.96 -19.18
C TYR A 176 -16.63 -22.40 -20.31
N THR A 177 -17.09 -21.16 -20.17
CA THR A 177 -18.04 -20.60 -21.13
C THR A 177 -17.42 -20.46 -22.51
N LEU A 178 -16.16 -20.02 -22.60
CA LEU A 178 -15.44 -19.92 -23.86
C LEU A 178 -15.15 -21.29 -24.47
N ASP A 179 -14.74 -22.26 -23.65
CA ASP A 179 -14.56 -23.66 -24.07
C ASP A 179 -15.87 -24.25 -24.63
N LEU A 180 -17.00 -24.10 -23.92
CA LEU A 180 -18.30 -24.58 -24.36
C LEU A 180 -18.71 -23.95 -25.69
N VAL A 181 -18.59 -22.62 -25.81
CA VAL A 181 -18.91 -21.89 -27.05
C VAL A 181 -18.06 -22.42 -28.22
N ALA A 182 -16.76 -22.61 -28.00
CA ALA A 182 -15.86 -23.14 -29.02
C ALA A 182 -16.19 -24.59 -29.41
N ARG A 183 -16.42 -25.47 -28.43
CA ARG A 183 -16.75 -26.89 -28.67
C ARG A 183 -18.08 -27.10 -29.38
N LYS A 184 -19.11 -26.29 -29.06
CA LYS A 184 -20.45 -26.47 -29.63
C LYS A 184 -20.63 -25.69 -30.95
N GLY A 185 -19.98 -24.53 -31.11
CA GLY A 185 -20.10 -23.69 -32.31
C GLY A 185 -21.55 -23.48 -32.72
N ASP A 186 -21.86 -23.74 -33.99
CA ASP A 186 -23.21 -23.61 -34.57
C ASP A 186 -24.28 -24.49 -33.89
N LYS A 187 -23.88 -25.53 -33.15
CA LYS A 187 -24.79 -26.42 -32.43
C LYS A 187 -25.14 -25.92 -31.03
N LEU A 188 -24.61 -24.78 -30.60
CA LEU A 188 -24.82 -24.26 -29.23
C LEU A 188 -26.29 -24.02 -28.92
N ASP A 189 -27.06 -23.44 -29.84
CA ASP A 189 -28.49 -23.18 -29.60
C ASP A 189 -29.29 -24.47 -29.43
N ASN A 190 -28.97 -25.50 -30.22
CA ASN A 190 -29.57 -26.83 -30.07
C ASN A 190 -29.16 -27.49 -28.75
N PHE A 191 -27.90 -27.32 -28.32
CA PHE A 191 -27.42 -27.84 -27.04
C PHE A 191 -28.14 -27.20 -25.84
N LEU A 192 -28.44 -25.90 -25.91
CA LEU A 192 -29.14 -25.16 -24.85
C LEU A 192 -30.67 -25.28 -24.92
N ALA A 193 -31.23 -25.97 -25.93
CA ALA A 193 -32.67 -26.00 -26.16
C ALA A 193 -33.46 -26.60 -24.99
N THR A 194 -32.95 -27.69 -24.39
CA THR A 194 -33.57 -28.33 -23.22
C THR A 194 -33.63 -27.39 -22.02
N ASP A 195 -32.53 -26.72 -21.70
CA ASP A 195 -32.44 -25.75 -20.59
C ASP A 195 -33.34 -24.51 -20.81
N ARG A 196 -33.62 -24.14 -22.08
CA ARG A 196 -34.52 -23.04 -22.43
C ARG A 196 -36.00 -23.41 -22.37
N ALA A 197 -36.33 -24.63 -22.79
CA ALA A 197 -37.71 -25.04 -23.05
C ALA A 197 -38.36 -25.73 -21.84
N SER A 198 -37.60 -26.43 -21.01
CA SER A 198 -38.16 -27.16 -19.88
C SER A 198 -38.58 -26.21 -18.76
N TYR A 199 -39.85 -26.27 -18.34
CA TYR A 199 -40.38 -25.38 -17.30
C TYR A 199 -39.58 -25.47 -15.99
N ASP A 200 -39.19 -26.69 -15.58
CA ASP A 200 -38.42 -26.93 -14.36
C ASP A 200 -36.95 -26.50 -14.45
N LEU A 201 -36.36 -26.43 -15.65
CA LEU A 201 -34.98 -26.00 -15.85
C LEU A 201 -34.85 -24.52 -16.16
N LYS A 202 -35.83 -23.93 -16.84
CA LYS A 202 -35.78 -22.53 -17.29
C LYS A 202 -35.55 -21.57 -16.12
N ASP A 203 -36.20 -21.82 -14.99
CA ASP A 203 -36.08 -20.99 -13.79
C ASP A 203 -34.74 -21.20 -13.07
N LYS A 204 -34.20 -22.42 -13.08
CA LYS A 204 -32.94 -22.78 -12.40
C LYS A 204 -31.71 -22.40 -13.22
N THR A 205 -31.70 -22.69 -14.51
CA THR A 205 -30.53 -22.57 -15.40
C THR A 205 -30.60 -21.35 -16.32
N GLY A 206 -31.73 -20.63 -16.34
CA GLY A 206 -31.95 -19.56 -17.31
C GLY A 206 -30.91 -18.44 -17.26
N GLN A 207 -30.37 -18.11 -16.08
CA GLN A 207 -29.27 -17.15 -15.98
C GLN A 207 -27.98 -17.68 -16.62
N PHE A 208 -27.66 -18.96 -16.43
CA PHE A 208 -26.49 -19.59 -17.04
C PHE A 208 -26.63 -19.63 -18.57
N VAL A 209 -27.80 -20.05 -19.07
CA VAL A 209 -28.13 -20.04 -20.50
C VAL A 209 -27.97 -18.64 -21.09
N LYS A 210 -28.47 -17.59 -20.42
CA LYS A 210 -28.35 -16.20 -20.87
C LYS A 210 -26.90 -15.76 -20.96
N ALA A 211 -26.08 -16.09 -19.95
CA ALA A 211 -24.67 -15.72 -19.93
C ALA A 211 -23.88 -16.42 -21.06
N VAL A 212 -24.08 -17.73 -21.26
CA VAL A 212 -23.48 -18.49 -22.37
C VAL A 212 -23.92 -17.93 -23.73
N SER A 213 -25.22 -17.66 -23.90
CA SER A 213 -25.77 -17.12 -25.15
C SER A 213 -25.29 -15.68 -25.43
N LYS A 214 -25.02 -14.89 -24.39
CA LYS A 214 -24.38 -13.57 -24.53
C LYS A 214 -22.93 -13.73 -24.95
N ALA A 215 -22.18 -14.60 -24.26
CA ALA A 215 -20.78 -14.86 -24.57
C ALA A 215 -20.56 -15.37 -26.00
N ALA A 216 -21.45 -16.21 -26.53
CA ALA A 216 -21.38 -16.67 -27.92
C ALA A 216 -21.43 -15.51 -28.95
N ARG A 217 -22.13 -14.41 -28.61
CA ARG A 217 -22.24 -13.23 -29.48
C ARG A 217 -21.13 -12.22 -29.25
N THR A 218 -20.72 -12.02 -28.00
CA THR A 218 -19.79 -10.94 -27.62
C THR A 218 -18.35 -11.40 -27.42
N HIS A 219 -18.13 -12.71 -27.32
CA HIS A 219 -16.88 -13.32 -26.83
C HIS A 219 -16.45 -12.81 -25.45
N LYS A 220 -17.40 -12.27 -24.68
CA LYS A 220 -17.19 -11.71 -23.34
C LYS A 220 -18.20 -12.35 -22.37
N PRO A 221 -17.81 -13.46 -21.72
CA PRO A 221 -18.60 -14.01 -20.62
C PRO A 221 -18.61 -13.02 -19.46
N GLU A 222 -19.81 -12.70 -18.97
CA GLU A 222 -20.02 -11.80 -17.84
C GLU A 222 -20.87 -12.51 -16.81
N TYR A 223 -20.36 -12.58 -15.58
CA TYR A 223 -21.03 -13.17 -14.44
C TYR A 223 -20.79 -12.29 -13.22
N THR A 224 -21.82 -12.07 -12.41
CA THR A 224 -21.66 -11.55 -11.05
C THR A 224 -21.42 -12.68 -10.07
N LEU A 225 -20.86 -12.38 -8.89
CA LEU A 225 -20.66 -13.35 -7.82
C LEU A 225 -21.96 -14.04 -7.43
N GLY A 226 -23.07 -13.30 -7.39
CA GLY A 226 -24.40 -13.87 -7.11
C GLY A 226 -24.85 -14.88 -8.16
N GLN A 227 -24.61 -14.61 -9.45
CA GLN A 227 -24.91 -15.55 -10.54
C GLN A 227 -24.05 -16.80 -10.45
N MET A 228 -22.73 -16.65 -10.23
CA MET A 228 -21.79 -17.75 -10.09
C MET A 228 -22.14 -18.64 -8.89
N ASN A 229 -22.42 -18.03 -7.74
CA ASN A 229 -22.84 -18.72 -6.53
C ASN A 229 -24.15 -19.50 -6.72
N THR A 230 -25.12 -18.91 -7.44
CA THR A 230 -26.39 -19.59 -7.76
C THR A 230 -26.13 -20.83 -8.63
N ILE A 231 -25.32 -20.68 -9.68
CA ILE A 231 -24.99 -21.79 -10.59
C ILE A 231 -24.28 -22.92 -9.83
N LEU A 232 -23.24 -22.58 -9.04
CA LEU A 232 -22.51 -23.55 -8.22
C LEU A 232 -23.43 -24.25 -7.22
N SER A 233 -24.33 -23.53 -6.55
CA SER A 233 -25.28 -24.12 -5.61
C SER A 233 -26.20 -25.15 -6.27
N ILE A 234 -26.61 -24.91 -7.52
CA ILE A 234 -27.46 -25.84 -8.27
C ILE A 234 -26.68 -27.10 -8.69
N THR A 235 -25.36 -27.02 -8.86
CA THR A 235 -24.55 -28.23 -9.19
C THR A 235 -24.60 -29.31 -8.09
N GLY A 236 -24.97 -28.95 -6.86
CA GLY A 236 -25.21 -29.91 -5.77
C GLY A 236 -26.54 -30.67 -5.89
N ASP A 237 -27.48 -30.23 -6.73
CA ASP A 237 -28.78 -30.90 -6.95
C ASP A 237 -28.65 -31.93 -8.08
N SER A 238 -28.36 -33.18 -7.71
CA SER A 238 -28.16 -34.29 -8.66
C SER A 238 -29.34 -34.51 -9.61
N GLN A 239 -30.58 -34.22 -9.19
CA GLN A 239 -31.76 -34.37 -10.05
C GLN A 239 -31.79 -33.30 -11.15
N VAL A 240 -31.44 -32.05 -10.80
CA VAL A 240 -31.36 -30.96 -11.77
C VAL A 240 -30.19 -31.16 -12.72
N VAL A 241 -29.02 -31.55 -12.20
CA VAL A 241 -27.84 -31.85 -13.03
C VAL A 241 -28.12 -32.98 -14.01
N ALA A 242 -28.84 -34.03 -13.61
CA ALA A 242 -29.19 -35.14 -14.51
C ALA A 242 -30.10 -34.69 -15.67
N LYS A 243 -30.97 -33.71 -15.44
CA LYS A 243 -31.92 -33.18 -16.42
C LYS A 243 -31.34 -32.10 -17.34
N SER A 244 -30.38 -31.31 -16.86
CA SER A 244 -29.80 -30.17 -17.56
C SER A 244 -28.53 -30.58 -18.33
N PRO A 245 -28.56 -30.59 -19.69
CA PRO A 245 -27.36 -30.80 -20.49
C PRO A 245 -26.26 -29.80 -20.15
N LEU A 246 -26.62 -28.52 -19.94
CA LEU A 246 -25.68 -27.46 -19.61
C LEU A 246 -24.97 -27.69 -18.26
N LEU A 247 -25.71 -28.02 -17.20
CA LEU A 247 -25.11 -28.26 -15.89
C LEU A 247 -24.31 -29.57 -15.86
N LYS A 248 -24.76 -30.59 -16.58
CA LYS A 248 -24.00 -31.85 -16.70
C LYS A 248 -22.66 -31.62 -17.40
N ASP A 249 -22.63 -30.86 -18.49
CA ASP A 249 -21.38 -30.49 -19.19
C ASP A 249 -20.51 -29.61 -18.29
N PHE A 250 -21.08 -28.66 -17.54
CA PHE A 250 -20.35 -27.84 -16.58
C PHE A 250 -19.71 -28.66 -15.46
N VAL A 251 -20.46 -29.56 -14.82
CA VAL A 251 -19.94 -30.44 -13.77
C VAL A 251 -18.83 -31.34 -14.31
N ASN A 252 -18.97 -31.86 -15.54
CA ASN A 252 -17.91 -32.63 -16.16
C ASN A 252 -16.66 -31.78 -16.45
N TYR A 253 -16.84 -30.57 -16.99
CA TYR A 253 -15.74 -29.63 -17.19
C TYR A 253 -15.00 -29.35 -15.89
N LEU A 254 -15.71 -29.09 -14.79
CA LEU A 254 -15.08 -28.88 -13.51
C LEU A 254 -14.25 -30.11 -13.12
N LYS A 255 -14.76 -31.33 -13.31
CA LYS A 255 -14.04 -32.56 -12.91
C LYS A 255 -12.71 -32.72 -13.63
N ASP A 256 -12.66 -32.24 -14.87
CA ASP A 256 -11.48 -32.34 -15.72
C ASP A 256 -10.49 -31.20 -15.46
N ASN A 257 -10.92 -30.08 -14.88
CA ASN A 257 -10.13 -28.84 -14.77
C ASN A 257 -9.91 -28.36 -13.32
N THR A 258 -10.50 -29.06 -12.34
CA THR A 258 -10.40 -28.74 -10.92
C THR A 258 -10.48 -30.02 -10.09
N GLU A 259 -9.99 -29.99 -8.86
CA GLU A 259 -10.31 -30.97 -7.84
C GLU A 259 -11.79 -30.84 -7.42
N VAL A 260 -12.71 -31.35 -8.24
CA VAL A 260 -14.15 -31.07 -8.11
C VAL A 260 -14.75 -31.42 -6.77
N ASN A 261 -14.31 -32.51 -6.15
CA ASN A 261 -14.84 -32.91 -4.85
C ASN A 261 -14.49 -31.90 -3.75
N ASN A 262 -13.47 -31.07 -3.97
CA ASN A 262 -13.09 -29.97 -3.12
C ASN A 262 -13.83 -28.68 -3.53
N LEU A 263 -13.80 -28.30 -4.82
CA LEU A 263 -14.45 -27.07 -5.28
C LEU A 263 -15.99 -27.07 -5.10
N LEU A 264 -16.63 -28.23 -5.32
CA LEU A 264 -18.07 -28.42 -5.15
C LEU A 264 -18.42 -29.01 -3.78
N ASP A 265 -17.50 -28.97 -2.81
CA ASP A 265 -17.82 -29.36 -1.44
C ASP A 265 -18.98 -28.50 -0.91
N SER A 266 -20.00 -29.18 -0.38
CA SER A 266 -21.21 -28.54 0.14
C SER A 266 -20.92 -27.53 1.25
N LYS A 267 -19.86 -27.73 2.06
CA LYS A 267 -19.49 -26.78 3.11
C LYS A 267 -18.82 -25.55 2.51
N TYR A 268 -17.93 -25.73 1.53
CA TYR A 268 -17.33 -24.61 0.80
C TYR A 268 -18.38 -23.77 0.07
N ILE A 269 -19.27 -24.39 -0.70
CA ILE A 269 -20.37 -23.69 -1.38
C ILE A 269 -21.29 -22.96 -0.39
N LYS A 270 -21.57 -23.55 0.78
CA LYS A 270 -22.33 -22.87 1.84
C LYS A 270 -21.59 -21.62 2.35
N LYS A 271 -20.27 -21.69 2.49
CA LYS A 271 -19.46 -20.53 2.91
C LYS A 271 -19.46 -19.42 1.86
N ILE A 272 -19.43 -19.73 0.56
CA ILE A 272 -19.58 -18.74 -0.51
C ILE A 272 -20.99 -18.13 -0.52
N ASN A 273 -22.03 -18.95 -0.31
CA ASN A 273 -23.39 -18.46 -0.13
C ASN A 273 -23.51 -17.47 1.03
N ASP A 274 -22.84 -17.74 2.15
CA ASP A 274 -22.79 -16.85 3.30
C ASP A 274 -22.10 -15.52 2.94
N ILE A 275 -20.98 -15.54 2.19
CA ILE A 275 -20.33 -14.32 1.67
C ILE A 275 -21.32 -13.48 0.86
N VAL A 276 -22.04 -14.11 -0.06
CA VAL A 276 -22.98 -13.41 -0.93
C VAL A 276 -24.15 -12.81 -0.14
N ASN A 277 -24.77 -13.59 0.73
CA ASN A 277 -26.03 -13.21 1.37
C ASN A 277 -25.84 -12.32 2.59
N LYS A 278 -24.80 -12.54 3.39
CA LYS A 278 -24.58 -11.80 4.65
C LYS A 278 -23.74 -10.53 4.48
N TYR A 279 -22.90 -10.49 3.43
CA TYR A 279 -21.91 -9.43 3.25
C TYR A 279 -22.08 -8.72 1.89
N ARG A 280 -21.90 -9.42 0.76
CA ARG A 280 -21.91 -8.79 -0.58
C ARG A 280 -23.22 -8.08 -0.89
N ASN A 281 -24.35 -8.78 -0.79
CA ASN A 281 -25.65 -8.23 -1.17
C ASN A 281 -26.04 -7.07 -0.25
N PRO A 282 -25.97 -7.20 1.09
CA PRO A 282 -26.19 -6.07 1.98
C PRO A 282 -25.30 -4.86 1.67
N SER A 283 -24.01 -5.06 1.40
CA SER A 283 -23.06 -3.96 1.10
C SER A 283 -23.31 -3.28 -0.26
N ALA A 284 -23.96 -3.97 -1.20
CA ALA A 284 -24.34 -3.43 -2.50
C ALA A 284 -25.71 -2.72 -2.49
N HIS A 285 -26.38 -2.73 -1.34
CA HIS A 285 -27.71 -2.19 -1.07
C HIS A 285 -27.62 -1.19 0.10
N PRO A 286 -28.68 -0.42 0.43
CA PRO A 286 -28.59 0.63 1.44
C PRO A 286 -28.51 0.11 2.89
N GLU A 287 -28.01 -1.10 3.11
CA GLU A 287 -27.81 -1.67 4.44
C GLU A 287 -26.47 -1.24 5.02
N PHE A 288 -26.48 -0.78 6.28
CA PHE A 288 -25.27 -0.35 6.99
C PHE A 288 -24.40 -1.54 7.40
N MET A 289 -23.11 -1.52 7.08
CA MET A 289 -22.15 -2.56 7.48
C MET A 289 -21.28 -2.11 8.66
N SER A 290 -21.37 -2.86 9.76
CA SER A 290 -20.60 -2.60 10.99
C SER A 290 -19.15 -3.10 10.88
N LEU A 291 -18.31 -2.62 11.81
CA LEU A 291 -16.94 -3.11 11.99
C LEU A 291 -16.89 -4.63 12.19
N GLU A 292 -17.85 -5.18 12.93
CA GLU A 292 -17.92 -6.61 13.24
C GLU A 292 -18.17 -7.44 11.98
N LYS A 293 -19.12 -7.03 11.13
CA LYS A 293 -19.34 -7.67 9.82
C LYS A 293 -18.11 -7.57 8.90
N ALA A 294 -17.40 -6.43 8.95
CA ALA A 294 -16.18 -6.26 8.17
C ALA A 294 -15.06 -7.20 8.64
N ASN A 295 -14.91 -7.38 9.96
CA ASN A 295 -13.96 -8.33 10.54
C ASN A 295 -14.27 -9.76 10.13
N GLU A 296 -15.52 -10.20 10.31
CA GLU A 296 -15.92 -11.55 9.92
C GLU A 296 -15.62 -11.83 8.45
N CYS A 297 -15.94 -10.87 7.56
CA CYS A 297 -15.66 -11.00 6.13
C CYS A 297 -14.15 -11.05 5.84
N ARG A 298 -13.35 -10.20 6.50
CA ARG A 298 -11.89 -10.16 6.35
C ARG A 298 -11.24 -11.47 6.81
N GLU A 299 -11.66 -12.00 7.96
CA GLU A 299 -11.09 -13.22 8.54
C GLU A 299 -11.36 -14.45 7.68
N ILE A 300 -12.53 -14.54 7.05
CA ILE A 300 -12.85 -15.70 6.22
C ILE A 300 -12.25 -15.62 4.81
N MET A 301 -11.91 -14.44 4.28
CA MET A 301 -11.57 -14.27 2.86
C MET A 301 -10.30 -15.02 2.42
N PRO A 302 -9.18 -15.00 3.18
CA PRO A 302 -7.96 -15.71 2.82
C PRO A 302 -8.19 -17.20 2.57
N ASP A 303 -8.78 -17.89 3.55
CA ASP A 303 -9.13 -19.31 3.44
C ASP A 303 -9.98 -19.64 2.21
N ARG A 304 -10.81 -18.70 1.73
CA ARG A 304 -11.71 -18.96 0.59
C ARG A 304 -10.98 -18.83 -0.72
N LEU A 305 -10.14 -17.81 -0.83
CA LEU A 305 -9.31 -17.59 -2.00
C LEU A 305 -8.25 -18.68 -2.11
N ASP A 306 -7.53 -18.98 -1.03
CA ASP A 306 -6.52 -20.04 -1.01
C ASP A 306 -7.12 -21.41 -1.37
N TYR A 307 -8.26 -21.76 -0.79
CA TYR A 307 -8.96 -23.01 -1.13
C TYR A 307 -9.40 -23.07 -2.59
N LEU A 308 -9.86 -21.95 -3.17
CA LEU A 308 -10.18 -21.88 -4.59
C LEU A 308 -8.93 -22.15 -5.44
N MET A 309 -7.77 -21.61 -5.06
CA MET A 309 -6.52 -21.83 -5.78
C MET A 309 -6.10 -23.31 -5.73
N GLU A 310 -6.13 -23.91 -4.54
CA GLU A 310 -5.81 -25.33 -4.34
C GLU A 310 -6.69 -26.25 -5.20
N CYS A 311 -7.94 -25.86 -5.45
CA CYS A 311 -8.86 -26.64 -6.26
C CYS A 311 -8.61 -26.53 -7.77
N VAL A 312 -8.01 -25.45 -8.26
CA VAL A 312 -7.93 -25.19 -9.72
C VAL A 312 -6.62 -25.76 -10.27
N PHE A 313 -6.69 -26.52 -11.36
CA PHE A 313 -5.47 -26.95 -12.04
C PHE A 313 -4.86 -25.78 -12.81
N ASN A 314 -3.56 -25.57 -12.61
CA ASN A 314 -2.75 -24.54 -13.28
C ASN A 314 -2.56 -24.84 -14.77
#